data_AF-A0A440KFT7-F1
#
_entry.id   AF-A0A440KFT7-F1
#
_cell.length_a   1.000
_cell.length_b   1.000
_cell.length_c   1.000
_cell.angle_alpha   90.00
_cell.angle_beta   90.00
_cell.angle_gamma   90.00
#
_symmetry.space_group_name_H-M   'P 1'
#
loop_
_entity.id
_entity.type
_entity.pdbx_description
1 polymer ?
#
loop_
_entity_poly.entity_id
_entity_poly.type
_entity_poly.pdbx_seq_one_letter_code
_entity_poly.pdbx_strand_id
1 'polypeptide(L)' 'MRLRVAMAENIKLRVSPEEKRALRAAARQRGLSLSDFIRNLASQVTGMAA' A
#
# COMPACT_ATOMS: atom_id res chain seq x y z
N MET A 1 7.16 -11.52 -22.50
CA MET A 1 7.15 -11.48 -21.02
C MET A 1 7.40 -10.04 -20.58
N ARG A 2 6.36 -9.26 -20.24
CA ARG A 2 6.57 -7.91 -19.69
C ARG A 2 7.16 -8.09 -18.29
N LEU A 3 8.47 -7.85 -18.15
CA LEU A 3 9.13 -7.72 -16.86
C LEU A 3 8.42 -6.59 -16.12
N ARG A 4 7.50 -6.93 -15.20
CA ARG A 4 7.03 -5.97 -14.20
C ARG A 4 8.30 -5.51 -13.49
N VAL A 5 8.69 -4.25 -13.66
CA VAL A 5 9.83 -3.66 -12.95
C VAL A 5 9.67 -4.06 -11.49
N ALA A 6 10.62 -4.84 -10.97
CA ALA A 6 10.60 -5.21 -9.56
C ALA A 6 10.56 -3.89 -8.80
N MET A 7 9.49 -3.66 -8.02
CA MET A 7 9.28 -2.41 -7.31
C MET A 7 10.36 -2.28 -6.23
N ALA A 8 11.51 -1.73 -6.62
CA ALA A 8 12.73 -1.68 -5.83
C ALA A 8 12.71 -0.50 -4.85
N GLU A 9 11.91 0.53 -5.13
CA GLU A 9 11.81 1.72 -4.30
C GLU A 9 10.86 1.52 -3.12
N ASN A 10 11.27 2.00 -1.93
CA ASN A 10 10.52 1.86 -0.69
C ASN A 10 10.22 3.23 -0.07
N ILE A 11 8.95 3.46 0.27
CA ILE A 11 8.50 4.68 0.96
C ILE A 11 8.43 4.39 2.46
N LYS A 12 9.22 5.15 3.25
CA LYS A 12 9.15 5.11 4.72
C LYS A 12 8.28 6.25 5.24
N LEU A 13 7.15 5.90 5.85
CA LEU A 13 6.22 6.87 6.44
C LEU A 13 6.20 6.73 7.97
N ARG A 14 6.32 7.85 8.68
CA ARG A 14 6.07 7.90 10.13
C ARG A 14 4.59 8.12 10.36
N VAL A 15 4.01 7.26 11.20
CA VAL A 15 2.60 7.30 11.62
C VAL A 15 2.55 7.02 13.12
N SER A 16 1.46 7.45 13.77
CA SER A 16 1.19 7.05 15.13
C SER A 16 0.93 5.53 15.24
N PRO A 17 1.09 4.93 16.44
CA PRO A 17 0.77 3.52 16.65
C PRO A 17 -0.69 3.16 16.33
N GLU A 18 -1.61 4.10 16.58
CA GLU A 18 -3.06 3.93 16.36
C GLU A 18 -3.38 3.90 14.87
N GLU A 19 -2.85 4.85 14.10
CA GLU A 19 -2.97 4.87 12.64
C GLU A 19 -2.41 3.59 12.04
N LYS A 20 -1.23 3.13 12.51
CA LYS A 20 -0.64 1.87 12.02
C LYS A 20 -1.54 0.67 12.26
N ARG A 21 -2.23 0.62 13.41
CA ARG A 21 -3.20 -0.45 13.72
C ARG A 21 -4.43 -0.36 12.82
N ALA A 22 -4.99 0.83 12.64
CA ALA A 22 -6.13 1.06 11.76
C ALA A 22 -5.83 0.65 10.31
N LEU A 23 -4.67 1.07 9.77
CA LEU A 23 -4.23 0.71 8.42
C LEU A 23 -4.06 -0.81 8.25
N ARG A 24 -3.49 -1.50 9.25
CA ARG A 24 -3.37 -2.97 9.22
C ARG A 24 -4.71 -3.67 9.29
N ALA A 25 -5.63 -3.18 10.13
CA ALA A 25 -6.97 -3.75 10.22
C ALA A 25 -7.72 -3.62 8.89
N ALA A 26 -7.66 -2.44 8.26
CA ALA A 26 -8.26 -2.19 6.95
C ALA A 26 -7.63 -3.04 5.84
N ALA A 27 -6.31 -3.22 5.84
CA ALA A 27 -5.62 -4.13 4.91
C ALA A 27 -6.09 -5.58 5.09
N ARG A 28 -6.19 -6.05 6.35
CA ARG A 28 -6.64 -7.40 6.68
C ARG A 28 -8.10 -7.66 6.27
N GLN A 29 -8.99 -6.70 6.47
CA GLN A 29 -10.39 -6.78 6.03
C GLN A 29 -10.52 -6.99 4.51
N ARG A 30 -9.55 -6.48 3.73
CA ARG A 30 -9.50 -6.62 2.27
C ARG A 30 -8.66 -7.82 1.80
N GLY A 31 -8.11 -8.61 2.72
CA GLY A 31 -7.23 -9.73 2.37
C GLY A 31 -5.90 -9.31 1.74
N LEU A 32 -5.48 -8.05 1.92
CA LEU A 32 -4.27 -7.49 1.32
C LEU A 32 -3.14 -7.37 2.34
N SER A 33 -1.90 -7.39 1.85
CA SER A 33 -0.77 -6.93 2.65
C SER A 33 -0.90 -5.42 2.91
N LEU A 34 -0.28 -4.92 3.99
CA LEU A 34 -0.27 -3.49 4.27
C LEU A 34 0.34 -2.69 3.11
N SER A 35 1.40 -3.21 2.49
CA SER A 35 2.05 -2.55 1.35
C SER A 35 1.14 -2.47 0.12
N ASP A 36 0.42 -3.55 -0.20
CA ASP A 36 -0.51 -3.56 -1.34
C ASP A 36 -1.74 -2.68 -1.06
N PHE A 37 -2.22 -2.69 0.18
CA PHE A 37 -3.30 -1.81 0.61
C PHE A 37 -2.94 -0.32 0.43
N ILE A 38 -1.77 0.10 0.93
CA ILE A 38 -1.30 1.48 0.80
C ILE A 38 -1.05 1.82 -0.67
N ARG A 39 -0.49 0.90 -1.45
CA ARG A 39 -0.29 1.08 -2.89
C ARG A 39 -1.61 1.31 -3.61
N ASN A 40 -2.62 0.49 -3.37
CA ASN A 40 -3.92 0.63 -4.01
C ASN A 40 -4.58 1.98 -3.69
N LEU A 41 -4.42 2.47 -2.45
CA LEU A 41 -4.88 3.81 -2.09
C LEU A 41 -4.09 4.90 -2.83
N ALA A 42 -2.76 4.82 -2.84
CA ALA A 42 -1.92 5.79 -3.53
C ALA A 42 -2.20 5.83 -5.04
N SER A 43 -2.35 4.67 -5.68
CA SER A 43 -2.72 4.50 -7.09
C SER A 43 -4.05 5.17 -7.45
N GLN A 44 -5.05 5.09 -6.57
CA GLN A 44 -6.33 5.76 -6.77
C GLN A 44 -6.19 7.29 -6.75
N VAL A 45 -5.35 7.82 -5.86
CA VAL A 45 -5.13 9.27 -5.73
C VAL A 45 -4.33 9.82 -6.91
N THR A 46 -3.32 9.10 -7.39
CA THR A 46 -2.47 9.55 -8.51
C THR A 46 -3.10 9.32 -9.89
N GLY A 47 -4.26 8.66 -9.97
CA GLY A 47 -4.88 8.24 -11.22
C GLY A 47 -4.12 7.12 -11.95
N MET A 48 -3.07 6.59 -11.33
CA MET A 48 -2.34 5.41 -11.81
C MET A 48 -3.06 4.16 -11.31
N ALA A 49 -4.21 3.84 -11.91
CA ALA A 49 -4.88 2.56 -11.65
C ALA A 49 -3.93 1.41 -12.02
N ALA A 50 -3.68 0.52 -11.04
CA ALA A 50 -2.79 -0.65 -11.17
C ALA A 50 -3.39 -1.74 -12.07
#